data_AF-A0A180FZR4-F1
#
_entry.id   AF-A0A180FZR4-F1
#
_cell.length_a   1.000
_cell.length_b   1.000
_cell.length_c   1.000
_cell.angle_alpha   90.00
_cell.angle_beta   90.00
_cell.angle_gamma   90.00
#
_symmetry.space_group_name_H-M   'P 1'
#
loop_
_entity.id
_entity.type
_entity.pdbx_description
1 polymer ?
#
loop_
_entity_poly.entity_id
_entity_poly.type
_entity_poly.pdbx_seq_one_letter_code
_entity_poly.pdbx_strand_id
1 'polypeptide(L)'
;MPQSSEQAESIRNLRQILCLHITQAAFEARYNDSNGESSTSEDSEIEELVMTLISIKKKRYLAERFRLERAPDITEYLFRLDTGRFKQEFRMSQGSFHQLLDLIKNHRIFHNNSNVPQRPVQDQLMVTLRRMGMSGNGSSIGVLARFFRISEGTVILYCSRVVEAILALESDYVVWPNHNARETIAE
;
A
#
# COMPACT_ATOMS: atom_id res chain seq x y z
N MET A 1 -10.13 -15.27 1.35
CA MET A 1 -10.57 -15.59 -0.02
C MET A 1 -10.20 -14.42 -0.92
N PRO A 2 -9.63 -14.63 -2.12
CA PRO A 2 -9.39 -13.53 -3.04
C PRO A 2 -10.74 -12.97 -3.50
N GLN A 3 -10.99 -11.68 -3.27
CA GLN A 3 -12.17 -11.00 -3.81
C GLN A 3 -11.99 -10.85 -5.32
N SER A 4 -12.96 -11.31 -6.10
CA SER A 4 -13.03 -11.04 -7.55
C SER A 4 -13.16 -9.55 -7.78
N SER A 5 -12.45 -9.00 -8.78
CA SER A 5 -12.64 -7.61 -9.16
C SER A 5 -14.00 -7.42 -9.82
N GLU A 6 -14.62 -6.27 -9.62
CA GLU A 6 -15.88 -5.90 -10.30
C GLU A 6 -15.77 -6.08 -11.83
N GLN A 7 -14.61 -5.74 -12.41
CA GLN A 7 -14.33 -5.97 -13.83
C GLN A 7 -14.40 -7.45 -14.21
N ALA A 8 -13.81 -8.34 -13.41
CA ALA A 8 -13.83 -9.77 -13.68
C ALA A 8 -15.26 -10.32 -13.62
N GLU A 9 -16.07 -9.83 -12.69
CA GLU A 9 -17.48 -10.20 -12.55
C GLU A 9 -18.32 -9.68 -13.73
N SER A 10 -18.17 -8.41 -14.10
CA SER A 10 -18.87 -7.85 -15.26
C SER A 10 -18.49 -8.57 -16.56
N ILE A 11 -17.22 -8.91 -16.76
CA ILE A 11 -16.77 -9.69 -17.93
C ILE A 11 -17.42 -11.08 -17.92
N ARG A 12 -17.47 -11.74 -16.76
CA ARG A 12 -18.10 -13.07 -16.62
C ARG A 12 -19.59 -13.00 -16.96
N ASN A 13 -20.30 -12.03 -16.39
CA ASN A 13 -21.74 -11.86 -16.60
C ASN A 13 -22.05 -11.53 -18.06
N LEU A 14 -21.33 -10.58 -18.67
CA LEU A 14 -21.54 -10.24 -20.09
C LEU A 14 -21.23 -11.42 -21.03
N ARG A 15 -20.22 -12.22 -20.72
CA ARG A 15 -19.95 -13.46 -21.49
C ARG A 15 -21.09 -14.46 -21.38
N GLN A 16 -21.66 -14.62 -20.19
CA GLN A 16 -22.77 -15.53 -19.97
C GLN A 16 -24.03 -15.08 -20.72
N ILE A 17 -24.36 -13.79 -20.64
CA ILE A 17 -25.48 -13.19 -21.38
C ILE A 17 -25.27 -13.38 -22.89
N LEU A 18 -24.09 -13.04 -23.41
CA LEU A 18 -23.78 -13.18 -24.83
C LEU A 18 -23.87 -14.64 -25.32
N CYS A 19 -23.43 -15.60 -24.51
CA CYS A 19 -23.64 -17.02 -24.82
C CYS A 19 -25.13 -17.39 -24.90
N LEU A 20 -25.96 -16.89 -23.98
CA LEU A 20 -27.40 -17.16 -23.97
C LEU A 20 -28.08 -16.63 -25.25
N HIS A 21 -27.80 -15.37 -25.63
CA HIS A 21 -28.33 -14.80 -26.88
C HIS A 21 -27.90 -15.60 -28.11
N ILE A 22 -26.63 -16.01 -28.20
CA ILE A 22 -26.15 -16.85 -29.32
C ILE A 22 -26.87 -18.21 -29.33
N THR A 23 -27.06 -18.85 -28.17
CA THR A 23 -27.77 -20.14 -28.11
C THR A 23 -29.25 -20.01 -28.45
N GLN A 24 -29.89 -18.90 -28.08
CA GLN A 24 -31.28 -18.62 -28.41
C GLN A 24 -31.44 -18.36 -29.92
N ALA A 25 -30.62 -17.49 -30.51
CA ALA A 25 -30.64 -17.24 -31.95
C ALA A 25 -30.36 -18.52 -32.75
N ALA A 26 -29.44 -19.37 -32.30
CA ALA A 26 -29.17 -20.67 -32.92
C ALA A 26 -30.33 -21.67 -32.78
N PHE A 27 -31.12 -21.60 -31.72
CA PHE A 27 -32.31 -22.41 -31.52
C PHE A 27 -33.44 -21.94 -32.43
N GLU A 28 -33.71 -20.64 -32.46
CA GLU A 28 -34.73 -20.03 -33.32
C GLU A 28 -34.44 -20.28 -34.80
N ALA A 29 -33.18 -20.15 -35.24
CA ALA A 29 -32.76 -20.45 -36.61
C ALA A 29 -32.94 -21.95 -37.00
N ARG A 30 -33.01 -22.86 -36.03
CA ARG A 30 -33.21 -24.30 -36.28
C ARG A 30 -34.67 -24.73 -36.26
N TYR A 31 -35.54 -24.01 -35.56
CA TYR A 31 -36.90 -24.46 -35.25
C TYR A 31 -38.02 -23.50 -35.69
N ASN A 32 -37.73 -22.23 -36.03
CA ASN A 32 -38.71 -21.30 -36.58
C ASN A 32 -38.64 -21.28 -38.12
N ASP A 33 -39.64 -21.89 -38.76
CA ASP A 33 -39.97 -21.71 -40.17
C ASP A 33 -41.30 -20.92 -40.25
N SER A 34 -41.29 -19.84 -41.02
CA SER A 34 -42.38 -18.87 -41.31
C SER A 34 -42.57 -17.62 -40.42
N ASN A 35 -42.70 -16.50 -41.16
CA ASN A 35 -42.98 -15.10 -40.84
C ASN A 35 -41.86 -14.26 -40.22
N GLY A 36 -41.15 -13.55 -41.11
CA GLY A 36 -40.18 -12.52 -40.77
C GLY A 36 -40.86 -11.25 -40.27
N GLU A 37 -40.44 -10.83 -39.09
CA GLU A 37 -40.30 -9.44 -38.63
C GLU A 37 -39.74 -9.50 -37.19
N SER A 38 -38.50 -10.00 -37.00
CA SER A 38 -37.82 -9.95 -35.69
C SER A 38 -36.29 -10.12 -35.74
N SER A 39 -35.60 -9.94 -36.87
CA SER A 39 -34.15 -10.16 -36.94
C SER A 39 -33.30 -8.93 -36.61
N THR A 40 -33.81 -7.72 -36.80
CA THR A 40 -33.02 -6.48 -36.65
C THR A 40 -32.84 -6.01 -35.21
N SER A 41 -33.76 -6.34 -34.30
CA SER A 41 -33.70 -5.89 -32.90
C SER A 41 -32.67 -6.68 -32.08
N GLU A 42 -32.58 -7.99 -32.29
CA GLU A 42 -31.72 -8.88 -31.50
C GLU A 42 -30.24 -8.77 -31.91
N ASP A 43 -29.96 -8.61 -33.20
CA ASP A 43 -28.60 -8.37 -33.70
C ASP A 43 -28.02 -7.07 -33.13
N SER A 44 -28.85 -6.03 -32.97
CA SER A 44 -28.45 -4.77 -32.34
C SER A 44 -28.08 -4.93 -30.87
N GLU A 45 -28.77 -5.81 -30.13
CA GLU A 45 -28.50 -6.08 -28.71
C GLU A 45 -27.21 -6.88 -28.53
N ILE A 46 -26.95 -7.86 -29.41
CA ILE A 46 -25.69 -8.61 -29.42
C ILE A 46 -24.51 -7.68 -29.74
N GLU A 47 -24.65 -6.79 -30.73
CA GLU A 47 -23.63 -5.82 -31.08
C GLU A 47 -23.32 -4.88 -29.90
N GLU A 48 -24.35 -4.40 -29.19
CA GLU A 48 -24.19 -3.60 -27.98
C GLU A 48 -23.45 -4.36 -26.86
N LEU A 49 -23.79 -5.63 -26.62
CA LEU A 49 -23.12 -6.49 -25.64
C LEU A 49 -21.65 -6.74 -26.00
N VAL A 50 -21.33 -6.93 -27.29
CA VAL A 50 -19.94 -7.04 -27.76
C VAL A 50 -19.18 -5.74 -27.53
N MET A 51 -19.78 -4.61 -27.88
CA MET A 51 -19.15 -3.29 -27.75
C MET A 51 -18.90 -2.89 -26.29
N THR A 52 -19.83 -3.21 -25.39
CA THR A 52 -19.66 -3.02 -23.95
C THR A 52 -18.56 -3.93 -23.38
N LEU A 53 -18.51 -5.20 -23.79
CA LEU A 53 -17.47 -6.14 -23.37
C LEU A 53 -16.07 -5.68 -23.83
N ILE A 54 -15.94 -5.20 -25.07
CA ILE A 54 -14.70 -4.62 -25.59
C ILE A 54 -14.30 -3.39 -24.76
N SER A 55 -15.24 -2.51 -24.47
CA SER A 55 -15.00 -1.30 -23.68
C SER A 55 -14.53 -1.61 -22.25
N ILE A 56 -15.12 -2.63 -21.62
CA ILE A 56 -14.74 -3.11 -20.29
C ILE A 56 -13.37 -3.79 -20.31
N LYS A 57 -13.07 -4.60 -21.32
CA LYS A 57 -11.74 -5.24 -21.46
C LYS A 57 -10.62 -4.24 -21.70
N LYS A 58 -10.91 -3.12 -22.35
CA LYS A 58 -9.94 -2.03 -22.58
C LYS A 58 -9.60 -1.25 -21.31
N LYS A 59 -10.47 -1.22 -20.30
CA LYS A 59 -10.26 -0.45 -19.05
C LYS A 59 -9.88 -1.38 -17.91
N ARG A 60 -8.77 -1.11 -17.20
CA ARG A 60 -8.35 -1.92 -16.03
C ARG A 60 -9.32 -1.80 -14.84
N TYR A 61 -10.06 -0.70 -14.73
CA TYR A 61 -11.02 -0.44 -13.66
C TYR A 61 -12.31 0.10 -14.28
N LEU A 62 -13.45 -0.34 -13.76
CA LEU A 62 -14.77 0.10 -14.24
C LEU A 62 -15.13 1.50 -13.70
N ALA A 63 -14.84 1.72 -12.42
CA ALA A 63 -15.00 3.02 -11.78
C ALA A 63 -13.78 3.92 -11.99
N GLU A 64 -14.04 5.23 -12.03
CA GLU A 64 -12.98 6.23 -12.00
C GLU A 64 -12.22 6.17 -10.67
N ARG A 65 -10.88 6.22 -10.74
CA ARG A 65 -10.05 6.28 -9.55
C ARG A 65 -9.88 7.73 -9.12
N PHE A 66 -10.63 8.14 -8.10
CA PHE A 66 -10.39 9.42 -7.46
C PHE A 66 -9.06 9.39 -6.70
N ARG A 67 -8.22 10.41 -6.93
CA ARG A 67 -7.06 10.64 -6.08
C ARG A 67 -7.56 11.28 -4.79
N LEU A 68 -7.43 10.57 -3.68
CA LEU A 68 -7.65 11.18 -2.38
C LEU A 68 -6.66 12.33 -2.17
N GLU A 69 -7.15 13.46 -1.69
CA GLU A 69 -6.33 14.59 -1.33
C GLU A 69 -5.29 14.17 -0.27
N ARG A 70 -4.05 14.62 -0.46
CA ARG A 70 -2.96 14.31 0.45
C ARG A 70 -2.79 15.47 1.42
N ALA A 71 -2.67 15.17 2.71
CA ALA A 71 -2.33 16.16 3.73
C ALA A 71 -1.06 16.97 3.36
N PRO A 72 -0.81 18.16 3.93
CA PRO A 72 0.46 18.86 3.79
C PRO A 72 1.65 18.06 4.33
N ASP A 73 2.87 18.34 3.87
CA ASP A 73 4.06 17.71 4.46
C ASP A 73 4.28 18.25 5.87
N ILE A 74 4.22 17.35 6.86
CA ILE A 74 4.34 17.68 8.27
C ILE A 74 5.79 17.49 8.79
N THR A 75 6.68 16.92 7.99
CA THR A 75 8.03 16.53 8.39
C THR A 75 8.83 17.72 8.90
N GLU A 76 8.80 18.84 8.17
CA GLU A 76 9.49 20.07 8.56
C GLU A 76 8.95 20.66 9.87
N TYR A 77 7.63 20.65 10.05
CA TYR A 77 6.99 21.08 11.30
C TYR A 77 7.46 20.24 12.50
N LEU A 78 7.53 18.91 12.33
CA LEU A 78 7.92 17.99 13.40
C LEU A 78 9.35 18.25 13.92
N PHE A 79 10.28 18.68 13.06
CA PHE A 79 11.65 19.03 13.48
C PHE A 79 11.79 20.44 14.09
N ARG A 80 10.77 21.29 13.95
CA ARG A 80 10.73 22.60 14.61
C ARG A 80 10.13 22.53 16.03
N LEU A 81 9.64 21.37 16.44
CA LEU A 81 9.13 21.16 17.79
C LEU A 81 10.24 21.29 18.83
N ASP A 82 9.90 21.79 20.02
CA ASP A 82 10.81 21.76 21.15
C ASP A 82 11.08 20.31 21.60
N THR A 83 12.14 20.12 22.41
CA THR A 83 12.57 18.78 22.85
C THR A 83 11.45 18.01 23.56
N GLY A 84 10.58 18.67 24.32
CA GLY A 84 9.48 18.03 25.03
C GLY A 84 8.43 17.49 24.08
N ARG A 85 7.97 18.32 23.14
CA ARG A 85 7.00 17.92 22.12
C ARG A 85 7.56 16.89 21.14
N PHE A 86 8.82 17.03 20.72
CA PHE A 86 9.48 16.03 19.89
C PHE A 86 9.55 14.66 20.60
N LYS A 87 9.88 14.64 21.89
CA LYS A 87 9.85 13.43 22.72
C LYS A 87 8.45 12.83 22.85
N GLN A 88 7.39 13.65 22.92
CA GLN A 88 6.02 13.13 22.95
C GLN A 88 5.69 12.38 21.65
N GLU A 89 6.15 12.89 20.51
CA GLU A 89 5.85 12.33 19.19
C GLU A 89 6.69 11.10 18.83
N PHE A 90 7.97 11.09 19.20
CA PHE A 90 8.92 10.04 18.78
C PHE A 90 9.53 9.23 19.92
N ARG A 91 9.16 9.53 21.18
CA ARG A 91 9.69 8.91 22.42
C ARG A 91 11.20 9.06 22.63
N MET A 92 11.87 9.89 21.84
CA MET A 92 13.29 10.18 21.97
C MET A 92 13.57 11.66 21.75
N SER A 93 14.72 12.15 22.22
CA SER A 93 15.14 13.53 21.95
C SER A 93 15.56 13.71 20.49
N GLN A 94 15.50 14.93 19.96
CA GLN A 94 15.99 15.22 18.62
C GLN A 94 17.50 14.93 18.49
N GLY A 95 18.30 15.16 19.53
CA GLY A 95 19.73 14.80 19.53
C GLY A 95 19.95 13.29 19.38
N SER A 96 19.28 12.49 20.20
CA SER A 96 19.34 11.02 20.12
C SER A 96 18.81 10.48 18.79
N PHE A 97 17.80 11.14 18.22
CA PHE A 97 17.28 10.80 16.89
C PHE A 97 18.37 10.94 15.82
N HIS A 98 19.12 12.05 15.81
CA HIS A 98 20.19 12.26 14.83
C HIS A 98 21.35 11.28 15.05
N GLN A 99 21.71 10.98 16.31
CA GLN A 99 22.72 9.97 16.62
C GLN A 99 22.33 8.59 16.05
N LEU A 100 21.09 8.16 16.28
CA LEU A 100 20.60 6.89 15.73
C LEU A 100 20.57 6.91 14.20
N LEU A 101 20.10 8.01 13.62
CA LEU A 101 20.09 8.20 12.16
C LEU A 101 21.50 8.07 11.57
N ASP A 102 22.50 8.67 12.19
CA ASP A 102 23.89 8.59 11.74
C ASP A 102 24.46 7.17 11.80
N LEU A 103 24.04 6.36 12.78
CA LEU A 103 24.43 4.95 12.88
C LEU A 103 23.80 4.10 11.77
N ILE A 104 22.53 4.33 11.43
CA ILE A 104 21.79 3.45 10.51
C ILE A 104 21.77 3.91 9.06
N LYS A 105 22.06 5.19 8.75
CA LYS A 105 21.85 5.79 7.41
C LYS A 105 22.56 5.06 6.28
N ASN A 106 23.71 4.46 6.54
CA ASN A 106 24.52 3.76 5.54
C ASN A 106 24.14 2.27 5.39
N HIS A 107 23.15 1.78 6.12
CA HIS A 107 22.74 0.38 6.03
C HIS A 107 22.18 0.04 4.63
N ARG A 108 22.57 -1.12 4.10
CA ARG A 108 22.20 -1.57 2.73
C ARG A 108 20.70 -1.62 2.48
N ILE A 109 19.88 -1.85 3.52
CA ILE A 109 18.43 -1.94 3.42
C ILE A 109 17.77 -0.64 2.89
N PHE A 110 18.43 0.50 3.10
CA PHE A 110 17.96 1.82 2.65
C PHE A 110 18.41 2.18 1.24
N HIS A 111 19.24 1.33 0.62
CA HIS A 111 19.76 1.53 -0.73
C HIS A 111 19.11 0.51 -1.66
N ASN A 112 18.51 0.96 -2.76
CA ASN A 112 18.07 0.08 -3.84
C ASN A 112 18.95 0.29 -5.08
N ASN A 113 19.11 -0.76 -5.87
CA ASN A 113 19.71 -0.66 -7.20
C ASN A 113 18.63 -0.24 -8.21
N SER A 114 17.96 0.89 -7.96
CA SER A 114 16.89 1.42 -8.80
C SER A 114 17.19 2.85 -9.23
N ASN A 115 16.65 3.24 -10.38
CA ASN A 115 16.72 4.62 -10.87
C ASN A 115 15.81 5.57 -10.10
N VAL A 116 14.93 5.06 -9.24
CA VAL A 116 14.06 5.87 -8.38
C VAL A 116 14.64 5.88 -6.97
N PRO A 117 15.04 7.06 -6.46
CA PRO A 117 15.63 7.17 -5.13
C PRO A 117 14.62 6.73 -4.07
N GLN A 118 15.10 5.97 -3.07
CA GLN A 118 14.30 5.71 -1.89
C GLN A 118 14.06 7.00 -1.12
N ARG A 119 12.97 7.03 -0.34
CA ARG A 119 12.73 8.11 0.62
C ARG A 119 13.86 8.18 1.65
N PRO A 120 14.20 9.39 2.16
CA PRO A 120 15.26 9.58 3.15
C PRO A 120 15.10 8.64 4.36
N VAL A 121 16.21 8.15 4.91
CA VAL A 121 16.22 7.29 6.11
C VAL A 121 15.56 7.99 7.29
N GLN A 122 15.74 9.31 7.38
CA GLN A 122 15.09 10.18 8.37
C GLN A 122 13.56 10.02 8.38
N ASP A 123 12.91 10.06 7.22
CA ASP A 123 11.46 9.88 7.10
C ASP A 123 11.03 8.47 7.55
N GLN A 124 11.79 7.45 7.16
CA GLN A 124 11.50 6.05 7.52
C GLN A 124 11.62 5.85 9.04
N LEU A 125 12.65 6.46 9.65
CA LEU A 125 12.88 6.43 11.09
C LEU A 125 11.76 7.15 11.84
N MET A 126 11.33 8.34 11.40
CA MET A 126 10.22 9.08 12.02
C MET A 126 8.92 8.28 12.03
N VAL A 127 8.56 7.68 10.90
CA VAL A 127 7.35 6.85 10.78
C VAL A 127 7.41 5.68 11.76
N THR A 128 8.57 5.03 11.84
CA THR A 128 8.77 3.86 12.71
C THR A 128 8.69 4.23 14.18
N LEU A 129 9.42 5.26 14.61
CA LEU A 129 9.41 5.72 15.99
C LEU A 129 8.03 6.22 16.42
N ARG A 130 7.35 6.98 15.58
CA ARG A 130 5.98 7.44 15.89
C ARG A 130 5.03 6.26 16.04
N ARG A 131 5.13 5.23 15.18
CA ARG A 131 4.33 4.01 15.32
C ARG A 131 4.59 3.28 16.63
N MET A 132 5.85 3.07 16.98
CA MET A 132 6.26 2.38 18.21
C MET A 132 5.97 3.19 19.47
N GLY A 133 5.94 4.51 19.36
CA GLY A 133 5.66 5.43 20.46
C GLY A 133 4.18 5.63 20.77
N MET A 134 3.28 5.13 19.92
CA MET A 134 1.82 5.26 20.09
C MET A 134 1.18 3.92 20.42
N SER A 135 0.04 3.96 21.09
CA SER A 135 -0.78 2.79 21.41
C SER A 135 -2.22 2.95 20.88
N GLY A 136 -2.92 1.83 20.78
CA GLY A 136 -4.31 1.78 20.31
C GLY A 136 -4.49 2.33 18.89
N ASN A 137 -5.51 3.16 18.69
CA ASN A 137 -5.84 3.70 17.36
C ASN A 137 -4.74 4.59 16.78
N GLY A 138 -3.91 5.20 17.64
CA GLY A 138 -2.80 6.05 17.22
C GLY A 138 -1.81 5.28 16.35
N SER A 139 -1.44 4.05 16.75
CA SER A 139 -0.46 3.22 16.03
C SER A 139 -1.02 2.50 14.80
N SER A 140 -2.28 2.76 14.43
CA SER A 140 -2.89 2.17 13.26
C SER A 140 -2.20 2.60 11.97
N ILE A 141 -2.02 1.64 11.06
CA ILE A 141 -1.31 1.83 9.79
C ILE A 141 -1.98 2.91 8.94
N GLY A 142 -3.32 2.88 8.84
CA GLY A 142 -4.07 3.86 8.06
C GLY A 142 -4.04 5.29 8.62
N VAL A 143 -3.90 5.47 9.95
CA VAL A 143 -3.70 6.80 10.55
C VAL A 143 -2.31 7.32 10.20
N LEU A 144 -1.27 6.51 10.37
CA LEU A 144 0.10 6.88 10.05
C LEU A 144 0.29 7.15 8.55
N ALA A 145 -0.30 6.34 7.68
CA ALA A 145 -0.27 6.49 6.24
C ALA A 145 -0.83 7.86 5.81
N ARG A 146 -1.98 8.26 6.37
CA ARG A 146 -2.59 9.58 6.13
C ARG A 146 -1.74 10.70 6.70
N PHE A 147 -1.25 10.55 7.93
CA PHE A 147 -0.44 11.56 8.62
C PHE A 147 0.87 11.88 7.88
N PHE A 148 1.59 10.84 7.43
CA PHE A 148 2.87 10.99 6.72
C PHE A 148 2.74 11.03 5.19
N ARG A 149 1.51 10.98 4.64
CA ARG A 149 1.22 11.00 3.20
C ARG A 149 1.88 9.85 2.42
N ILE A 150 1.89 8.66 3.00
CA ILE A 150 2.47 7.45 2.40
C ILE A 150 1.41 6.36 2.26
N SER A 151 1.71 5.29 1.52
CA SER A 151 0.80 4.15 1.45
C SER A 151 0.86 3.32 2.73
N GLU A 152 -0.22 2.61 3.04
CA GLU A 152 -0.27 1.71 4.20
C GLU A 152 0.84 0.66 4.17
N GLY A 153 1.11 0.07 3.00
CA GLY A 153 2.22 -0.86 2.80
C GLY A 153 3.58 -0.21 3.04
N THR A 154 3.73 1.08 2.73
CA THR A 154 4.96 1.84 2.99
C THR A 154 5.22 1.99 4.49
N VAL A 155 4.20 2.18 5.32
CA VAL A 155 4.37 2.24 6.80
C VAL A 155 4.99 0.94 7.31
N ILE A 156 4.43 -0.21 6.89
CA ILE A 156 4.93 -1.53 7.30
C ILE A 156 6.37 -1.72 6.82
N LEU A 157 6.64 -1.37 5.57
CA LEU A 157 7.96 -1.48 4.96
C LEU A 157 9.00 -0.65 5.73
N TYR A 158 8.70 0.61 6.05
CA TYR A 158 9.62 1.46 6.81
C TYR A 158 9.93 0.88 8.19
N CYS A 159 8.91 0.40 8.90
CA CYS A 159 9.12 -0.24 10.20
C CYS A 159 10.04 -1.46 10.09
N SER A 160 9.81 -2.33 9.11
CA SER A 160 10.65 -3.51 8.90
C SER A 160 12.12 -3.14 8.64
N ARG A 161 12.35 -2.15 7.77
CA ARG A 161 13.71 -1.73 7.38
C ARG A 161 14.46 -1.07 8.53
N VAL A 162 13.79 -0.21 9.28
CA VAL A 162 14.39 0.48 10.43
C VAL A 162 14.70 -0.52 11.54
N VAL A 163 13.80 -1.47 11.82
CA VAL A 163 14.07 -2.54 12.78
C VAL A 163 15.25 -3.38 12.36
N GLU A 164 15.32 -3.80 11.09
CA GLU A 164 16.46 -4.56 10.58
C GLU A 164 17.79 -3.80 10.73
N ALA A 165 17.81 -2.51 10.38
CA ALA A 165 19.00 -1.69 10.52
C ALA A 165 19.43 -1.47 11.98
N ILE A 166 18.47 -1.37 12.92
CA ILE A 166 18.75 -1.27 14.35
C ILE A 166 19.29 -2.59 14.89
N LEU A 167 18.68 -3.72 14.51
CA LEU A 167 19.15 -5.05 14.92
C LEU A 167 20.54 -5.37 14.36
N ALA A 168 20.92 -4.80 13.22
CA ALA A 168 22.28 -4.94 12.69
C ALA A 168 23.36 -4.32 13.61
N LEU A 169 22.99 -3.43 14.54
CA LEU A 169 23.89 -2.85 15.54
C LEU A 169 24.03 -3.73 16.79
N GLU A 170 23.25 -4.81 16.92
CA GLU A 170 23.17 -5.61 18.15
C GLU A 170 24.53 -6.11 18.62
N SER A 171 25.39 -6.60 17.72
CA SER A 171 26.72 -7.12 18.08
C SER A 171 27.63 -6.09 18.74
N ASP A 172 27.42 -4.81 18.45
CA ASP A 172 28.29 -3.72 18.90
C ASP A 172 27.86 -3.18 20.26
N TYR A 173 26.58 -3.32 20.60
CA TYR A 173 25.98 -2.73 21.81
C TYR A 173 25.45 -3.75 22.82
N VAL A 174 25.12 -4.97 22.39
CA VAL A 174 24.54 -6.01 23.23
C VAL A 174 25.59 -7.10 23.46
N VAL A 175 26.34 -6.94 24.53
CA VAL A 175 27.38 -7.90 24.94
C VAL A 175 27.15 -8.32 26.38
N TRP A 176 27.27 -9.61 26.66
CA TRP A 176 27.25 -10.10 28.03
C TRP A 176 28.52 -9.64 28.77
N PRO A 177 28.41 -8.91 29.89
CA PRO A 177 29.59 -8.45 30.61
C PRO A 177 30.36 -9.64 31.17
N ASN A 178 31.68 -9.63 30.93
CA ASN A 178 32.63 -10.57 31.54
C ASN A 178 32.83 -10.25 33.03
N HIS A 179 33.56 -11.09 33.76
CA HIS A 179 33.75 -10.94 35.21
C HIS A 179 34.20 -9.52 35.60
N ASN A 180 35.24 -9.00 34.94
CA ASN A 180 35.78 -7.67 35.23
C ASN A 180 34.77 -6.56 34.89
N ALA A 181 34.08 -6.65 33.76
CA ALA A 181 33.05 -5.68 33.38
C ALA A 181 31.86 -5.71 34.37
N ARG A 182 31.54 -6.87 34.96
CA ARG A 182 30.51 -6.96 36.01
C ARG A 182 30.96 -6.28 37.30
N GLU A 183 32.23 -6.41 37.69
CA GLU A 183 32.78 -5.68 38.83
C GLU A 183 32.72 -4.16 38.62
N THR A 184 33.08 -3.67 37.42
CA THR A 184 32.99 -2.23 37.10
C THR A 184 31.57 -1.68 37.08
N ILE A 185 30.56 -2.51 36.76
CA ILE A 185 29.13 -2.11 36.81
C ILE A 185 28.59 -2.15 38.24
N ALA A 186 29.19 -2.94 39.13
CA ALA A 186 28.76 -3.10 40.52
C ALA A 186 29.33 -2.01 41.46
N GLU A 187 30.40 -1.34 41.06
CA GLU A 187 30.93 -0.12 41.70
C GLU A 187 30.09 1.12 41.39
#